data_AF-A0A5N3UIV6-F1
#
_entry.id   AF-A0A5N3UIV6-F1
#
_cell.length_a   1.000
_cell.length_b   1.000
_cell.length_c   1.000
_cell.angle_alpha   90.00
_cell.angle_beta   90.00
_cell.angle_gamma   90.00
#
_symmetry.space_group_name_H-M   'P 1'
#
loop_
_entity.id
_entity.type
_entity.pdbx_description
1 polymer ?
#
loop_
_entity_poly.entity_id
_entity_poly.type
_entity_poly.pdbx_seq_one_letter_code
_entity_poly.pdbx_strand_id
1 'polypeptide(L)' 'LLIFNRWLNPLFKIGHKRKLKQDDLYSVLPEDRSQSLGEELQGYWDQEVKRAEKDAREPSLTKAIIKCYWKSY' A
#
# COMPACT_ATOMS: atom_id res chain seq x y z
N LEU A 1 14.21 -2.08 13.50
CA LEU A 1 15.23 -3.16 13.34
C LEU A 1 15.29 -3.66 11.87
N LEU A 2 15.51 -2.75 10.89
CA LEU A 2 15.57 -3.07 9.45
C LEU A 2 16.93 -2.73 8.80
N ILE A 3 17.94 -2.39 9.60
CA ILE A 3 19.18 -1.77 9.09
C ILE A 3 20.00 -2.75 8.21
N PHE A 4 19.76 -4.06 8.30
CA PHE A 4 20.35 -5.06 7.41
C PHE A 4 19.27 -5.94 6.79
N ASN A 5 18.95 -5.71 5.51
CA ASN A 5 17.99 -6.48 4.69
C ASN A 5 18.50 -7.90 4.37
N ARG A 6 18.90 -8.68 5.38
CA ARG A 6 19.50 -10.01 5.24
C ARG A 6 18.59 -11.02 4.53
N TRP A 7 17.27 -10.80 4.57
CA TRP A 7 16.27 -11.63 3.92
C TRP A 7 16.37 -11.60 2.39
N LEU A 8 16.99 -10.58 1.78
CA LEU A 8 17.21 -10.49 0.32
C LEU A 8 18.38 -11.32 -0.19
N ASN A 9 19.29 -11.76 0.69
CA ASN A 9 20.49 -12.49 0.29
C ASN A 9 20.23 -13.75 -0.58
N PRO A 10 19.19 -14.57 -0.32
CA PRO A 10 18.87 -15.70 -1.19
C PRO A 10 18.54 -15.28 -2.62
N LEU A 11 17.77 -14.19 -2.80
CA LEU A 11 17.40 -13.67 -4.11
C LEU A 11 18.63 -13.22 -4.91
N PHE A 12 19.56 -12.51 -4.25
CA PHE A 12 20.81 -12.09 -4.89
C PHE A 12 21.71 -13.26 -5.29
N LYS A 13 21.74 -14.35 -4.50
CA LYS A 13 22.47 -15.57 -4.89
C LYS A 13 21.90 -16.23 -6.15
N ILE A 14 20.58 -16.17 -6.36
CA ILE A 14 19.94 -16.69 -7.58
C ILE A 14 20.29 -15.79 -8.77
N GLY A 15 20.13 -14.47 -8.60
CA GLY A 15 20.45 -13.46 -9.62
C GLY A 15 21.91 -13.48 -10.08
N HIS A 16 22.84 -13.82 -9.18
CA HIS A 16 24.25 -14.01 -9.51
C HIS A 16 24.50 -15.24 -10.40
N LYS A 17 23.69 -16.29 -10.26
CA LYS A 17 23.85 -17.55 -11.03
C LYS A 17 23.13 -17.51 -12.37
N ARG A 18 21.99 -16.82 -12.44
CA ARG A 18 21.17 -16.71 -13.66
C ARG A 18 20.25 -15.49 -13.61
N LYS A 19 19.69 -15.09 -14.76
CA LYS A 19 18.60 -14.10 -14.81
C LYS A 19 17.41 -14.57 -13.96
N LEU A 20 16.84 -13.64 -13.20
CA LEU A 20 15.64 -13.85 -12.40
C LEU A 20 14.41 -14.05 -13.29
N LYS A 21 13.49 -14.87 -12.81
CA LYS A 21 12.16 -15.09 -13.38
C LYS A 21 11.11 -14.57 -12.40
N GLN A 22 9.87 -14.44 -12.86
CA GLN A 22 8.76 -14.01 -12.03
C GLN A 22 8.57 -14.90 -10.79
N ASP A 23 8.71 -16.22 -10.95
CA ASP A 23 8.57 -17.19 -9.86
C ASP A 23 9.68 -17.11 -8.80
N ASP A 24 10.79 -16.41 -9.08
CA ASP A 24 11.86 -16.18 -8.10
C ASP A 24 11.52 -15.02 -7.15
N LEU A 25 10.55 -14.17 -7.52
CA LEU A 25 10.19 -12.98 -6.76
C LEU A 25 9.20 -13.35 -5.64
N TYR A 26 9.39 -12.72 -4.49
CA TYR A 26 8.44 -12.85 -3.39
C TYR A 26 7.12 -12.17 -3.73
N SER A 27 6.01 -12.81 -3.38
CA SER A 27 4.70 -12.18 -3.40
C SER A 27 4.66 -11.02 -2.40
N VAL A 28 3.93 -9.97 -2.76
CA VAL A 28 3.64 -8.87 -1.83
C VAL A 28 2.89 -9.40 -0.60
N LEU A 29 3.18 -8.79 0.54
CA LEU A 29 2.44 -9.06 1.77
C LEU A 29 0.96 -8.75 1.55
N PRO A 30 0.02 -9.49 2.16
CA PRO A 30 -1.41 -9.24 2.02
C PRO A 30 -1.82 -7.79 2.25
N GLU A 31 -1.13 -7.10 3.17
CA GLU A 31 -1.38 -5.72 3.55
C GLU A 31 -0.94 -4.73 2.46
N ASP A 32 0.10 -5.07 1.70
CA ASP A 32 0.65 -4.24 0.62
C ASP A 32 -0.07 -4.45 -0.73
N ARG A 33 -1.09 -5.32 -0.76
CA ARG A 33 -1.87 -5.60 -1.98
C ARG A 33 -2.74 -4.40 -2.33
N SER A 34 -2.83 -4.11 -3.63
CA SER A 34 -3.70 -3.05 -4.15
C SER A 34 -5.18 -3.23 -3.77
N GLN A 35 -5.64 -4.47 -3.67
CA GLN A 35 -6.99 -4.77 -3.20
C GLN A 35 -7.21 -4.27 -1.76
N SER A 36 -6.37 -4.70 -0.82
CA SER A 36 -6.46 -4.31 0.60
C SER A 36 -6.39 -2.79 0.75
N LEU A 37 -5.41 -2.16 0.09
CA LEU A 37 -5.24 -0.70 0.10
C LEU A 37 -6.43 0.04 -0.53
N GLY A 38 -7.01 -0.53 -1.59
CA GLY A 38 -8.18 0.03 -2.28
C GLY A 38 -9.45 -0.07 -1.46
N GLU A 39 -9.70 -1.21 -0.81
CA GLU A 39 -10.83 -1.42 0.11
C GLU A 39 -10.75 -0.46 1.30
N GLU A 40 -9.55 -0.25 1.86
CA GLU A 40 -9.34 0.74 2.92
C GLU A 40 -9.65 2.17 2.45
N LEU A 41 -9.08 2.58 1.30
CA LEU A 41 -9.32 3.90 0.73
C LEU A 41 -10.80 4.14 0.41
N GLN A 42 -11.51 3.13 -0.09
CA GLN A 42 -12.95 3.20 -0.35
C GLN A 42 -13.72 3.54 0.94
N GLY A 43 -13.37 2.91 2.06
CA GLY A 43 -13.98 3.21 3.36
C GLY A 43 -13.77 4.66 3.80
N TYR A 44 -12.58 5.22 3.58
CA TYR A 44 -12.30 6.64 3.87
C TYR A 44 -13.00 7.59 2.90
N TRP A 45 -13.11 7.19 1.63
CA TRP A 45 -13.85 7.93 0.62
C TRP A 45 -15.33 8.05 0.97
N ASP A 46 -15.98 6.95 1.35
CA ASP A 46 -17.40 6.94 1.74
C ASP A 46 -17.66 7.85 2.95
N GLN A 47 -16.71 7.90 3.90
CA GLN A 47 -16.78 8.84 5.03
C GLN A 47 -16.60 10.30 4.59
N GLU A 48 -15.72 10.58 3.64
CA GLU A 48 -15.50 11.92 3.11
C GLU A 48 -16.72 12.42 2.35
N VAL A 49 -17.36 11.57 1.54
CA VAL A 49 -18.60 11.88 0.84
C VAL A 49 -19.70 12.26 1.84
N LYS A 50 -19.95 11.44 2.86
CA LYS A 50 -20.97 11.72 3.90
C LYS A 50 -20.69 13.02 4.66
N ARG A 51 -19.43 13.32 4.95
CA ARG A 51 -19.03 14.57 5.62
C ARG A 51 -19.20 15.77 4.71
N ALA A 52 -18.79 15.65 3.45
CA ALA A 52 -18.90 16.72 2.46
C ALA A 52 -20.37 17.11 2.21
N GLU A 53 -21.25 16.11 2.12
CA GLU A 53 -22.70 16.30 2.03
C GLU A 53 -23.24 17.07 3.23
N LYS A 54 -22.89 16.64 4.46
CA LYS A 54 -23.30 17.31 5.70
C LYS A 54 -22.80 18.76 5.78
N ASP A 55 -21.59 19.00 5.31
CA ASP A 55 -20.93 20.31 5.34
C ASP A 55 -21.28 21.19 4.12
N ALA A 56 -22.19 20.75 3.24
CA ALA A 56 -22.57 21.42 2.00
C ALA A 56 -21.36 21.85 1.14
N ARG A 57 -20.36 20.97 1.06
CA ARG A 57 -19.12 21.18 0.30
C ARG A 57 -18.86 20.01 -0.64
N GLU A 58 -17.97 20.19 -1.60
CA GLU A 58 -17.52 19.07 -2.43
C GLU A 58 -16.60 18.10 -1.64
N PRO A 59 -16.70 16.78 -1.91
CA PRO A 59 -15.78 15.80 -1.36
C PRO A 59 -14.39 15.95 -1.98
N SER A 60 -13.34 15.70 -1.18
CA SER A 60 -11.95 15.81 -1.64
C SER A 60 -11.23 14.47 -1.52
N LEU A 61 -10.80 13.93 -2.67
CA LEU A 61 -10.04 12.67 -2.71
C LEU A 61 -8.71 12.80 -1.95
N THR A 62 -8.02 13.94 -2.08
CA THR A 62 -6.79 14.22 -1.35
C THR A 62 -7.00 14.15 0.18
N LYS A 63 -8.13 14.66 0.69
CA LYS A 63 -8.46 14.53 2.13
C LYS A 63 -8.69 13.09 2.55
N ALA A 64 -9.35 12.27 1.71
CA ALA A 64 -9.55 10.85 1.97
C ALA A 64 -8.22 10.09 2.00
N ILE A 65 -7.32 10.35 1.02
CA ILE A 65 -5.98 9.75 0.94
C ILE A 65 -5.14 10.12 2.16
N ILE A 66 -5.09 11.40 2.54
CA ILE A 66 -4.35 11.86 3.73
C ILE A 66 -4.91 11.17 4.98
N LYS A 67 -6.23 11.13 5.16
CA LYS A 67 -6.83 10.45 6.33
C LYS A 67 -6.54 8.95 6.36
N CYS A 68 -6.49 8.31 5.20
CA CYS A 68 -6.19 6.88 5.07
C CYS A 68 -4.75 6.58 5.50
N TYR A 69 -3.76 7.30 4.97
CA TYR A 69 -2.35 6.88 5.07
C TYR A 69 -1.48 7.75 6.00
N TRP A 70 -1.96 8.89 6.50
CA TRP A 70 -1.16 9.76 7.37
C TRP A 70 -0.87 9.13 8.73
N LYS A 71 -1.73 8.26 9.27
CA LYS A 71 -1.50 7.62 10.58
C LYS A 71 -0.23 6.75 10.64
N SER A 72 0.29 6.35 9.48
CA SER A 72 1.50 5.51 9.37
C SER A 72 2.80 6.31 9.28
N TYR A 73 2.74 7.65 9.28
CA TYR A 73 3.88 8.57 9.22
C TYR A 73 3.85 9.57 10.39
#